data_AF-A0A0B1SHI7-F1
#
_entry.id   AF-A0A0B1SHI7-F1
#
_cell.length_a   1.000
_cell.length_b   1.000
_cell.length_c   1.000
_cell.angle_alpha   90.00
_cell.angle_beta   90.00
_cell.angle_gamma   90.00
#
_symmetry.space_group_name_H-M   'P 1'
#
loop_
_entity.id
_entity.type
_entity.pdbx_description
1 polymer ?
#
loop_
_entity_poly.entity_id
_entity_poly.type
_entity_poly.pdbx_seq_one_letter_code
_entity_poly.pdbx_strand_id
1 'polypeptide(L)'
;SQITRLNLRLERYNEAAKAIRDEIEKYVEVKEPGRVGQLTIALVLVQLAKGDSVAAAKCYQWVLEHCAEFEFTDDARACRQLIGGWEGGDDEQFQNILKDGVLRSMDNEYLRLMKKLHAPQGSGTAEGDEGDEEDLK
;
A
#
# COMPACT_ATOMS: atom_id res chain seq x y z
N SER A 1 12.99 -4.80 1.88
CA SER A 1 14.10 -4.99 2.86
C SER A 1 13.62 -5.49 4.24
N GLN A 2 14.45 -6.21 5.01
CA GLN A 2 14.15 -6.67 6.39
C GLN A 2 13.83 -5.52 7.37
N ILE A 3 14.36 -4.32 7.08
CA ILE A 3 14.10 -3.07 7.81
C ILE A 3 12.66 -2.61 7.58
N THR A 4 12.16 -2.66 6.34
CA THR A 4 10.77 -2.32 6.01
C THR A 4 9.79 -3.21 6.78
N ARG A 5 10.09 -4.52 6.84
CA ARG A 5 9.33 -5.51 7.59
C ARG A 5 9.25 -5.20 9.08
N LEU A 6 10.38 -4.83 9.68
CA LEU A 6 10.46 -4.47 11.09
C LEU A 6 9.67 -3.18 11.38
N ASN A 7 9.77 -2.18 10.51
CA ASN A 7 9.08 -0.89 10.69
C ASN A 7 7.57 -1.00 10.50
N LEU A 8 7.10 -1.86 9.59
CA LEU A 8 5.67 -2.17 9.45
C LEU A 8 5.12 -2.84 10.72
N ARG A 9 5.91 -3.75 11.32
CA ARG A 9 5.54 -4.40 12.60
C ARG A 9 5.55 -3.45 13.79
N LEU A 10 6.37 -2.40 13.75
CA LEU A 10 6.47 -1.38 14.78
C LEU A 10 5.57 -0.16 14.53
N GLU A 11 4.67 -0.22 13.53
CA GLU A 11 3.79 0.89 13.09
C GLU A 11 4.54 2.18 12.75
N ARG A 12 5.84 2.07 12.46
CA ARG A 12 6.70 3.18 12.03
C ARG A 12 6.54 3.41 10.54
N TYR A 13 5.33 3.76 10.13
CA TYR A 13 4.97 3.93 8.73
C TYR A 13 5.81 5.00 8.01
N ASN A 14 6.24 6.05 8.71
CA ASN A 14 7.13 7.08 8.15
C ASN A 14 8.53 6.54 7.82
N GLU A 15 9.11 5.74 8.71
CA GLU A 15 10.43 5.13 8.47
C GLU A 15 10.35 4.05 7.40
N ALA A 16 9.25 3.27 7.38
CA ALA A 16 8.98 2.29 6.32
C ALA A 16 8.84 2.95 4.95
N ALA A 17 8.04 4.03 4.84
CA ALA A 17 7.85 4.77 3.60
C ALA A 17 9.17 5.36 3.08
N LYS A 18 10.00 5.93 3.96
CA LYS A 18 11.31 6.45 3.58
C LYS A 18 12.22 5.32 3.07
N ALA A 19 12.30 4.20 3.79
CA ALA A 19 13.12 3.07 3.38
C ALA A 19 12.69 2.48 2.03
N ILE A 20 11.37 2.39 1.78
CA ILE A 20 10.84 1.93 0.48
C ILE A 20 11.20 2.93 -0.62
N ARG A 21 11.06 4.23 -0.37
CA ARG A 21 11.41 5.27 -1.36
C ARG A 21 12.88 5.23 -1.74
N ASP A 22 13.77 5.15 -0.76
CA ASP A 22 15.22 5.03 -0.98
C ASP A 22 15.56 3.71 -1.72
N GLU A 23 14.75 2.66 -1.57
CA GLU A 23 14.89 1.39 -2.29
C GLU A 23 14.39 1.53 -3.75
N ILE A 24 13.28 2.24 -3.99
CA ILE A 24 12.78 2.55 -5.35
C ILE A 24 13.84 3.31 -6.16
N GLU A 25 14.44 4.36 -5.58
CA GLU A 25 15.45 5.17 -6.27
C GLU A 25 16.61 4.31 -6.81
N LYS A 26 17.08 3.34 -6.02
CA LYS A 26 18.12 2.38 -6.44
C LYS A 26 17.66 1.48 -7.60
N TYR A 27 16.44 0.98 -7.58
CA TYR A 27 15.92 0.11 -8.66
C TYR A 27 15.58 0.87 -9.93
N VAL A 28 15.22 2.16 -9.81
CA VAL A 28 15.08 3.07 -10.95
C VAL A 28 16.43 3.27 -11.64
N GLU A 29 17.50 3.51 -10.87
CA GLU A 29 18.86 3.66 -11.43
C GLU A 29 19.34 2.40 -12.17
N VAL A 30 19.02 1.22 -11.62
CA VAL A 30 19.39 -0.08 -12.20
C VAL A 30 18.43 -0.51 -13.33
N LYS A 31 17.36 0.26 -13.59
CA LYS A 31 16.34 0.02 -14.61
C LYS A 31 15.66 -1.36 -14.48
N GLU A 32 15.25 -1.70 -13.25
CA GLU A 32 14.39 -2.87 -13.00
C GLU A 32 12.93 -2.45 -12.77
N PRO A 33 12.12 -2.25 -13.82
CA PRO A 33 10.76 -1.71 -13.69
C PRO A 33 9.82 -2.61 -12.88
N GLY A 34 10.02 -3.94 -12.91
CA GLY A 34 9.19 -4.88 -12.14
C GLY A 34 9.32 -4.71 -10.63
N ARG A 35 10.54 -4.47 -10.12
CA ARG A 35 10.79 -4.19 -8.70
C ARG A 35 10.22 -2.83 -8.29
N VAL A 36 10.37 -1.84 -9.17
CA VAL A 36 9.81 -0.50 -8.96
C VAL A 36 8.29 -0.58 -8.80
N GLY A 37 7.59 -1.39 -9.61
CA GLY A 37 6.14 -1.57 -9.51
C GLY A 37 5.70 -2.10 -8.14
N GLN A 38 6.29 -3.22 -7.70
CA GLN A 38 5.98 -3.84 -6.42
C GLN A 38 6.28 -2.91 -5.23
N LEU A 39 7.42 -2.21 -5.25
CA LEU A 39 7.78 -1.26 -4.20
C LEU A 39 6.86 -0.04 -4.19
N THR A 40 6.33 0.37 -5.35
CA THR A 40 5.37 1.48 -5.45
C THR A 40 4.03 1.11 -4.84
N ILE A 41 3.53 -0.11 -5.10
CA ILE A 41 2.35 -0.66 -4.41
C ILE A 41 2.58 -0.65 -2.90
N ALA A 42 3.72 -1.18 -2.44
CA ALA A 42 4.09 -1.18 -1.02
C ALA A 42 4.06 0.23 -0.43
N LEU A 43 4.63 1.22 -1.12
CA LEU A 43 4.65 2.61 -0.67
C LEU A 43 3.24 3.20 -0.57
N VAL A 44 2.38 2.97 -1.57
CA VAL A 44 0.98 3.42 -1.56
C VAL A 44 0.23 2.82 -0.38
N LEU A 45 0.32 1.50 -0.17
CA LEU A 45 -0.35 0.83 0.96
C LEU A 45 0.09 1.40 2.32
N VAL A 46 1.37 1.75 2.47
CA VAL A 46 1.89 2.36 3.70
C VAL A 46 1.33 3.76 3.93
N GLN A 47 1.18 4.57 2.88
CA GLN A 47 0.58 5.90 3.02
C GLN A 47 -0.93 5.82 3.29
N LEU A 48 -1.63 4.88 2.65
CA LEU A 48 -3.04 4.62 2.94
C LEU A 48 -3.25 4.10 4.37
N ALA A 49 -2.37 3.22 4.87
CA ALA A 49 -2.40 2.79 6.28
C ALA A 49 -2.25 3.96 7.28
N LYS A 50 -1.58 5.05 6.88
CA LYS A 50 -1.48 6.28 7.68
C LYS A 50 -2.70 7.19 7.55
N GLY A 51 -3.64 6.88 6.66
CA GLY A 51 -4.76 7.74 6.31
C GLY A 51 -4.40 8.92 5.40
N ASP A 52 -3.24 8.88 4.73
CA ASP A 52 -2.75 9.99 3.90
C ASP A 52 -2.77 9.63 2.41
N SER A 53 -3.97 9.73 1.80
CA SER A 53 -4.15 9.48 0.36
C SER A 53 -3.42 10.50 -0.52
N VAL A 54 -3.26 11.74 -0.04
CA VAL A 54 -2.53 12.80 -0.76
C VAL A 54 -1.05 12.45 -0.86
N ALA A 55 -0.44 11.94 0.22
CA ALA A 55 0.92 11.44 0.18
C ALA A 55 1.04 10.21 -0.73
N ALA A 56 0.06 9.30 -0.73
CA ALA A 56 0.03 8.16 -1.63
C ALA A 56 0.05 8.59 -3.12
N ALA A 57 -0.81 9.54 -3.49
CA ALA A 57 -0.89 10.10 -4.83
C ALA A 57 0.42 10.80 -5.24
N LYS A 58 1.03 11.58 -4.35
CA LYS A 58 2.34 12.21 -4.59
C LYS A 58 3.45 11.18 -4.82
N CYS A 59 3.46 10.09 -4.05
CA CYS A 59 4.42 9.02 -4.23
C CYS A 59 4.24 8.33 -5.59
N TYR A 60 3.00 8.05 -5.97
CA TYR A 60 2.68 7.48 -7.29
C TYR A 60 3.14 8.38 -8.44
N GLN A 61 2.85 9.68 -8.37
CA GLN A 61 3.29 10.66 -9.38
C GLN A 61 4.81 10.74 -9.48
N TRP A 62 5.51 10.77 -8.34
CA TRP A 62 6.97 10.79 -8.32
C TRP A 62 7.57 9.57 -9.04
N VAL A 63 6.99 8.38 -8.88
CA VAL A 63 7.48 7.18 -9.60
C VAL A 63 7.24 7.29 -11.10
N LEU A 64 6.10 7.82 -11.55
CA LEU A 64 5.83 8.02 -12.98
C LEU A 64 6.86 8.96 -13.63
N GLU A 65 7.26 10.03 -12.94
CA GLU A 65 8.27 10.97 -13.42
C GLU A 65 9.65 10.30 -13.60
N HIS A 66 9.97 9.32 -12.75
CA HIS A 66 11.28 8.67 -12.73
C HIS A 66 11.32 7.34 -13.51
N CYS A 67 10.16 6.74 -13.79
CA CYS A 67 10.01 5.47 -14.49
C CYS A 67 8.75 5.50 -15.37
N ALA A 68 8.86 6.05 -16.58
CA ALA A 68 7.73 6.16 -17.50
C ALA A 68 7.12 4.79 -17.89
N GLU A 69 7.94 3.73 -17.92
CA GLU A 69 7.49 2.36 -18.21
C GLU A 69 6.50 1.83 -17.16
N PHE A 70 6.58 2.33 -15.92
CA PHE A 70 5.66 1.95 -14.85
C PHE A 70 4.21 2.29 -15.18
N GLU A 71 3.93 3.38 -15.91
CA GLU A 71 2.56 3.85 -16.18
C GLU A 71 1.65 2.78 -16.81
N PHE A 72 2.26 1.92 -17.63
CA PHE A 72 1.58 0.89 -18.43
C PHE A 72 1.54 -0.49 -17.74
N THR A 73 2.03 -0.59 -16.51
CA THR A 73 2.04 -1.84 -15.73
C THR A 73 0.72 -2.06 -15.00
N ASP A 74 0.42 -3.33 -14.69
CA ASP A 74 -0.68 -3.67 -13.79
C ASP A 74 -0.46 -3.12 -12.37
N ASP A 75 0.79 -2.94 -11.95
CA ASP A 75 1.13 -2.32 -10.67
C ASP A 75 0.65 -0.86 -10.59
N ALA A 76 0.85 -0.08 -11.67
CA ALA A 76 0.35 1.29 -11.75
C ALA A 76 -1.18 1.36 -11.82
N ARG A 77 -1.81 0.41 -12.52
CA ARG A 77 -3.27 0.25 -12.51
C ARG A 77 -3.78 -0.01 -11.09
N ALA A 78 -3.17 -0.94 -10.36
CA ALA A 78 -3.55 -1.28 -8.99
C ALA A 78 -3.38 -0.08 -8.04
N CYS A 79 -2.27 0.67 -8.15
CA CYS A 79 -2.04 1.89 -7.36
C CYS A 79 -3.14 2.94 -7.57
N ARG A 80 -3.51 3.21 -8.82
CA ARG A 80 -4.60 4.15 -9.16
C ARG A 80 -5.93 3.70 -8.57
N GLN A 81 -6.25 2.42 -8.67
CA GLN A 81 -7.48 1.87 -8.09
C GLN A 81 -7.48 2.01 -6.57
N LEU A 82 -6.37 1.69 -5.89
CA LEU A 82 -6.25 1.82 -4.43
C LEU A 82 -6.49 3.27 -3.97
N ILE A 83 -5.82 4.24 -4.60
CA ILE A 83 -5.95 5.65 -4.24
C ILE A 83 -7.39 6.13 -4.51
N GLY A 84 -7.92 5.85 -5.70
CA GLY A 84 -9.28 6.27 -6.08
C GLY A 84 -10.37 5.63 -5.21
N GLY A 85 -10.24 4.34 -4.88
CA GLY A 85 -11.18 3.64 -3.99
C GLY A 85 -11.14 4.18 -2.56
N TRP A 86 -9.94 4.52 -2.06
CA TRP A 86 -9.79 5.16 -0.76
C TRP A 86 -10.44 6.55 -0.72
N GLU A 87 -10.23 7.37 -1.75
CA GLU A 87 -10.83 8.72 -1.85
C GLU A 87 -12.33 8.69 -2.10
N GLY A 88 -12.84 7.64 -2.74
CA GLY A 88 -14.28 7.43 -2.94
C GLY A 88 -15.05 7.11 -1.66
N GLY A 89 -14.37 6.65 -0.59
CA GLY A 89 -14.99 6.33 0.70
C GLY A 89 -15.91 5.10 0.69
N ASP A 90 -15.87 4.31 -0.38
CA ASP A 90 -16.62 3.05 -0.53
C ASP A 90 -15.71 1.87 -0.12
N ASP A 91 -15.90 1.37 1.11
CA ASP A 91 -15.10 0.26 1.61
C ASP A 91 -15.37 -1.04 0.85
N GLU A 92 -16.59 -1.30 0.37
CA GLU A 92 -16.88 -2.54 -0.38
C GLU A 92 -16.11 -2.56 -1.70
N GLN A 93 -16.09 -1.42 -2.41
CA GLN A 93 -15.29 -1.25 -3.61
C GLN A 93 -13.80 -1.38 -3.30
N PHE A 94 -13.32 -0.75 -2.23
CA PHE A 94 -11.92 -0.79 -1.83
C PHE A 94 -11.46 -2.22 -1.46
N GLN A 95 -12.28 -2.96 -0.71
CA GLN A 95 -12.04 -4.37 -0.39
C GLN A 95 -12.02 -5.26 -1.64
N ASN A 96 -12.81 -4.94 -2.67
CA ASN A 96 -12.75 -5.65 -3.94
C ASN A 96 -11.47 -5.37 -4.72
N ILE A 97 -10.95 -4.14 -4.67
CA ILE A 97 -9.66 -3.79 -5.27
C ILE A 97 -8.53 -4.58 -4.60
N LEU A 98 -8.53 -4.71 -3.27
CA LEU A 98 -7.54 -5.51 -2.52
C LEU A 98 -7.47 -6.99 -2.92
N LYS A 99 -8.49 -7.50 -3.62
CA LYS A 99 -8.52 -8.88 -4.14
C LYS A 99 -7.83 -9.04 -5.50
N ASP A 100 -7.36 -7.96 -6.11
CA ASP A 100 -6.62 -7.99 -7.39
C ASP A 100 -5.38 -8.90 -7.29
N GLY A 101 -5.11 -9.64 -8.37
CA GLY A 101 -4.05 -10.64 -8.41
C GLY A 101 -2.66 -10.06 -8.15
N VAL A 102 -2.40 -8.83 -8.59
CA VAL A 102 -1.13 -8.14 -8.34
C VAL A 102 -0.95 -7.85 -6.87
N LEU A 103 -1.99 -7.36 -6.20
CA LEU A 103 -1.96 -7.08 -4.77
C LEU A 103 -1.80 -8.36 -3.94
N ARG A 104 -2.47 -9.44 -4.35
CA ARG A 104 -2.34 -10.76 -3.69
C ARG A 104 -0.98 -11.42 -3.89
N SER A 105 -0.19 -10.98 -4.86
CA SER A 105 1.17 -11.48 -5.08
C SER A 105 2.23 -10.80 -4.19
N MET A 106 1.85 -9.75 -3.45
CA MET A 106 2.74 -9.02 -2.55
C MET A 106 3.21 -9.88 -1.37
N ASP A 107 4.33 -9.48 -0.74
CA ASP A 107 4.85 -10.15 0.45
C ASP A 107 3.80 -10.22 1.58
N ASN A 108 3.87 -11.29 2.37
CA ASN A 108 2.92 -11.60 3.45
C ASN A 108 2.67 -10.45 4.43
N GLU A 109 3.64 -9.56 4.67
CA GLU A 109 3.43 -8.42 5.56
C GLU A 109 2.55 -7.34 4.95
N TYR A 110 2.65 -7.10 3.65
CA TYR A 110 1.73 -6.20 2.95
C TYR A 110 0.34 -6.83 2.87
N LEU A 111 0.24 -8.15 2.69
CA LEU A 111 -1.07 -8.83 2.75
C LEU A 111 -1.72 -8.71 4.14
N ARG A 112 -0.93 -8.78 5.22
CA ARG A 112 -1.43 -8.52 6.58
C ARG A 112 -1.83 -7.06 6.78
N LEU A 113 -1.08 -6.12 6.21
CA LEU A 113 -1.42 -4.70 6.23
C LEU A 113 -2.74 -4.44 5.50
N MET A 114 -2.91 -4.99 4.29
CA MET A 114 -4.14 -4.88 3.49
C MET A 114 -5.37 -5.36 4.25
N LYS A 115 -5.27 -6.46 5.01
CA LYS A 115 -6.38 -6.97 5.83
C LYS A 115 -6.85 -6.01 6.93
N LYS A 116 -6.00 -5.05 7.31
CA LYS A 116 -6.32 -4.02 8.31
C LYS A 116 -6.75 -2.69 7.67
N LEU A 117 -6.57 -2.53 6.35
CA LEU A 117 -6.98 -1.31 5.66
C LEU A 117 -8.46 -1.37 5.35
N HIS A 118 -9.16 -0.30 5.72
CA HIS A 118 -10.51 -0.01 5.29
C HIS A 118 -10.54 1.39 4.69
N ALA A 119 -11.36 1.59 3.65
CA ALA A 119 -11.58 2.93 3.13
C ALA A 119 -12.17 3.81 4.24
N PRO A 120 -11.80 5.10 4.30
CA PRO A 120 -12.39 6.03 5.25
C PRO A 120 -13.88 6.15 4.89
N GLN A 121 -14.72 5.39 5.59
CA GLN A 121 -16.16 5.49 5.45
C GLN A 121 -16.53 6.96 5.63
N GLY A 122 -17.28 7.53 4.69
CA GLY A 122 -17.79 8.88 4.82
C GLY A 122 -18.60 9.01 6.12
N SER A 123 -17.94 9.46 7.18
CA SER A 123 -18.48 9.66 8.54
C SER A 123 -19.35 8.50 9.08
N GLY A 124 -18.73 7.53 9.76
CA GLY A 124 -19.46 6.53 10.55
C GLY A 124 -18.53 5.59 11.31
N THR A 125 -18.21 5.96 12.56
CA THR A 125 -17.73 5.08 13.66
C THR A 125 -16.76 3.95 13.31
N ALA A 126 -15.46 4.19 13.56
CA ALA A 126 -14.49 3.13 13.74
C ALA A 126 -14.73 2.41 15.09
N GLU A 127 -15.42 1.27 15.04
CA GLU A 127 -15.20 0.17 15.98
C GLU A 127 -14.04 -0.64 15.37
N GLY A 128 -12.89 -0.82 16.01
CA GLY A 128 -12.73 -1.23 17.39
C GLY A 128 -12.40 -2.71 17.38
N ASP A 129 -11.12 -3.01 17.15
CA ASP A 129 -10.39 -4.24 17.48
C ASP A 129 -11.19 -5.30 18.28
N GLU A 130 -11.71 -6.34 17.62
CA GLU A 130 -12.08 -7.61 18.25
C GLU A 130 -11.13 -8.70 17.75
N GLY A 131 -9.98 -8.79 18.41
CA GLY A 131 -9.20 -10.02 18.41
C GLY A 131 -9.94 -11.06 19.24
N ASP A 132 -10.58 -12.01 18.57
CA ASP A 132 -11.22 -13.18 19.15
C ASP A 132 -10.28 -13.88 20.15
N GLU A 133 -10.61 -13.77 21.44
CA GLU A 133 -10.14 -14.67 22.49
C GLU A 133 -10.90 -16.00 22.39
N GLU A 134 -10.48 -16.89 21.50
CA GLU A 134 -10.86 -18.31 21.57
C GLU A 134 -9.74 -19.10 22.27
N ASP A 135 -9.92 -19.39 23.57
CA ASP A 135 -9.79 -20.77 24.07
C ASP A 135 -10.33 -20.90 25.51
N LEU A 136 -11.58 -21.34 25.61
CA LEU A 136 -12.16 -21.91 26.83
C LEU A 136 -12.94 -23.15 26.41
N LYS A 137 -12.28 -24.31 26.52
CA LYS A 137 -12.93 -25.61 26.80
C LYS A 137 -11.95 -26.61 27.40
#